data_AF-A0A4R2LBP7-F1
#
_entry.id   AF-A0A4R2LBP7-F1
#
_cell.length_a   1.000
_cell.length_b   1.000
_cell.length_c   1.000
_cell.angle_alpha   90.00
_cell.angle_beta   90.00
_cell.angle_gamma   90.00
#
_symmetry.space_group_name_H-M   'P 1'
#
loop_
_entity.id
_entity.type
_entity.pdbx_description
1 polymer ?
#
loop_
_entity_poly.entity_id
_entity_poly.type
_entity_poly.pdbx_seq_one_letter_code
_entity_poly.pdbx_strand_id
1 'polypeptide(L)' 'MQEQRFTKMDWTLFGDKIAGWQENYMDRLNKEYIELLSSDAAPSDKFWALDKRIKEDKRKKGVCIQMSRSELIYNIVECV' A
#
# COMPACT_ATOMS: atom_id res chain seq x y z
N MET A 1 21.98 -10.68 -16.65
CA MET A 1 21.61 -9.42 -15.96
C MET A 1 20.68 -8.69 -16.89
N GLN A 2 19.40 -8.51 -16.53
CA GLN A 2 18.50 -7.71 -17.37
C GLN A 2 18.92 -6.24 -17.25
N GLU A 3 19.25 -5.61 -18.37
CA GLU A 3 19.52 -4.17 -18.44
C GLU A 3 18.27 -3.41 -17.97
N GLN A 4 18.38 -2.68 -16.85
CA GLN A 4 17.31 -1.82 -16.36
C GLN A 4 17.05 -0.70 -17.39
N ARG A 5 15.98 -0.85 -18.18
CA ARG A 5 15.48 0.13 -19.16
C ARG A 5 14.75 1.30 -18.50
N PHE A 6 15.26 1.85 -17.40
CA PHE A 6 14.66 3.00 -16.73
C PHE A 6 15.67 4.12 -16.63
N THR A 7 15.27 5.29 -17.11
CA THR A 7 16.09 6.49 -17.07
C THR A 7 16.01 7.14 -15.69
N LYS A 8 16.91 8.10 -15.43
CA LYS A 8 16.82 8.96 -14.23
C LYS A 8 15.48 9.70 -14.17
N MET A 9 14.92 10.06 -15.34
CA MET A 9 13.63 10.75 -15.45
C MET A 9 12.48 9.84 -15.01
N ASP A 10 12.50 8.56 -15.39
CA ASP A 10 11.49 7.58 -14.97
C ASP A 10 11.52 7.37 -13.45
N TRP A 11 12.72 7.35 -12.85
CA TRP A 11 12.88 7.28 -11.39
C TRP A 11 12.30 8.50 -10.68
N THR A 12 12.56 9.70 -11.18
CA THR A 12 11.99 10.94 -10.61
C THR A 12 10.47 10.94 -10.73
N LEU A 13 9.93 10.61 -11.90
CA LEU A 13 8.49 10.54 -12.11
C LEU A 13 7.82 9.50 -11.20
N PHE A 14 8.46 8.35 -11.00
CA PHE A 14 7.98 7.33 -10.06
C PHE A 14 7.89 7.90 -8.62
N GLY A 15 8.92 8.61 -8.16
CA GLY A 15 8.90 9.27 -6.85
C GLY A 15 7.77 10.29 -6.69
N ASP A 16 7.48 11.07 -7.75
CA ASP A 16 6.39 12.05 -7.73
C ASP A 16 5.00 11.39 -7.69
N LYS A 17 4.85 10.20 -8.28
CA LYS A 17 3.58 9.48 -8.36
C LYS A 17 3.32 8.56 -7.17
N ILE A 18 4.36 7.95 -6.61
CA ILE A 18 4.20 6.90 -5.61
C ILE A 18 3.50 7.40 -4.34
N ALA A 19 3.76 8.63 -3.92
CA ALA A 19 3.09 9.24 -2.78
C ALA A 19 1.56 9.29 -2.98
N GLY A 20 1.09 9.73 -4.15
CA GLY A 20 -0.33 9.78 -4.46
C GLY A 20 -0.96 8.39 -4.56
N TRP A 21 -0.23 7.41 -5.10
CA TRP A 21 -0.70 6.03 -5.15
C TRP A 21 -0.81 5.40 -3.76
N GLN A 22 0.18 5.64 -2.88
CA GLN A 22 0.13 5.19 -1.49
C GLN A 22 -1.03 5.81 -0.72
N GLU A 23 -1.26 7.12 -0.86
CA GLU A 23 -2.40 7.80 -0.23
C GLU A 23 -3.75 7.22 -0.70
N ASN A 24 -3.93 7.03 -2.01
CA ASN A 24 -5.16 6.42 -2.55
C ASN A 24 -5.35 4.98 -2.06
N TYR A 25 -4.26 4.20 -1.97
CA TYR A 25 -4.29 2.85 -1.45
C TYR A 25 -4.70 2.82 0.03
N MET A 26 -4.11 3.70 0.85
CA MET A 26 -4.42 3.81 2.28
C MET A 26 -5.83 4.36 2.52
N ASP A 27 -6.32 5.28 1.68
CA ASP A 27 -7.71 5.75 1.72
C ASP A 27 -8.71 4.60 1.48
N ARG A 28 -8.42 3.70 0.52
CA ARG A 28 -9.22 2.48 0.32
C ARG A 28 -9.21 1.58 1.56
N LEU A 29 -8.05 1.35 2.17
CA LEU A 29 -7.97 0.58 3.42
C LEU A 29 -8.77 1.22 4.55
N ASN A 30 -8.69 2.55 4.70
CA ASN A 30 -9.47 3.26 5.70
C ASN A 30 -10.97 3.07 5.52
N LYS A 31 -11.46 3.09 4.27
CA LYS A 31 -12.87 2.79 3.95
C LYS A 31 -13.24 1.35 4.32
N GLU A 32 -12.40 0.38 4.00
CA GLU A 32 -12.60 -1.03 4.39
C GLU A 32 -12.60 -1.21 5.92
N TYR A 33 -11.76 -0.47 6.66
CA TYR A 33 -11.74 -0.49 8.13
C TYR A 33 -13.02 0.11 8.73
N ILE A 34 -13.51 1.22 8.16
CA ILE A 34 -14.77 1.82 8.57
C ILE A 34 -15.91 0.81 8.38
N GLU A 35 -15.98 0.15 7.22
CA GLU A 35 -16.99 -0.88 6.94
C GLU A 35 -16.93 -2.04 7.94
N LEU A 36 -15.73 -2.55 8.25
CA LEU A 36 -15.52 -3.58 9.26
C LEU A 36 -16.02 -3.15 10.64
N LEU A 37 -15.73 -1.91 11.04
CA LEU A 37 -16.14 -1.34 12.32
C LEU A 37 -17.65 -1.02 12.40
N SER A 38 -18.26 -0.73 11.25
CA SER A 38 -19.69 -0.48 11.08
C SER A 38 -20.54 -1.75 11.09
N SER A 39 -19.94 -2.95 11.11
CA SER A 39 -20.67 -4.21 11.22
C SER A 39 -21.41 -4.38 12.56
N ASP A 40 -22.43 -5.23 12.54
CA ASP A 40 -23.26 -5.60 13.72
C ASP A 40 -22.55 -6.56 14.69
N ALA A 41 -21.28 -6.90 14.45
CA ALA A 41 -20.50 -7.76 15.33
C ALA A 41 -20.26 -7.11 16.70
N ALA A 42 -19.98 -7.96 17.71
CA ALA A 42 -19.65 -7.48 19.05
C ALA A 42 -18.42 -6.55 19.02
N PRO A 43 -18.36 -5.51 19.87
CA PRO A 43 -17.25 -4.57 19.88
C PRO A 43 -15.87 -5.24 20.04
N SER A 44 -15.78 -6.30 20.85
CA SER A 44 -14.55 -7.09 21.04
C SER A 44 -14.07 -7.74 19.74
N ASP A 45 -14.99 -8.29 18.97
CA ASP A 45 -14.67 -9.02 17.73
C ASP A 45 -14.20 -8.04 16.66
N LYS A 46 -14.86 -6.88 16.56
CA LYS A 46 -14.46 -5.79 15.67
C LYS A 46 -13.05 -5.29 15.99
N PHE A 47 -12.74 -5.12 17.27
CA PHE A 47 -11.41 -4.69 17.71
C PHE A 47 -10.32 -5.67 17.28
N TRP A 48 -10.48 -6.97 17.56
CA TRP A 48 -9.48 -7.98 17.22
C TRP A 48 -9.38 -8.23 15.71
N ALA A 49 -10.50 -8.17 14.98
CA ALA A 49 -10.51 -8.25 13.53
C ALA A 49 -9.74 -7.08 12.89
N LEU A 50 -9.96 -5.85 13.38
CA LEU A 50 -9.23 -4.67 12.92
C LEU A 50 -7.73 -4.76 13.24
N ASP A 51 -7.35 -5.13 14.47
CA ASP A 51 -5.94 -5.26 14.87
C ASP A 51 -5.20 -6.27 13.97
N LYS A 52 -5.81 -7.44 13.74
CA LYS A 52 -5.26 -8.44 12.82
C LYS A 52 -5.10 -7.87 11.42
N ARG A 53 -6.15 -7.21 10.89
CA ARG A 53 -6.15 -6.66 9.55
C ARG A 53 -5.09 -5.58 9.34
N ILE A 54 -4.96 -4.64 10.29
CA ILE A 54 -3.92 -3.60 10.25
C ILE A 54 -2.51 -4.22 10.28
N LYS A 55 -2.28 -5.26 11.09
CA LYS A 55 -0.99 -5.95 11.14
C LYS A 55 -0.61 -6.61 9.81
N GLU A 56 -1.59 -7.14 9.09
CA GLU A 56 -1.41 -7.73 7.76
C GLU A 56 -1.20 -6.63 6.70
N ASP A 57 -2.03 -5.59 6.70
CA ASP A 57 -1.97 -4.51 5.70
C ASP A 57 -0.69 -3.67 5.81
N LYS A 58 -0.15 -3.46 7.02
CA LYS A 58 1.15 -2.79 7.23
C LYS A 58 2.32 -3.44 6.48
N ARG A 59 2.22 -4.72 6.14
CA ARG A 59 3.26 -5.47 5.43
C ARG A 59 3.12 -5.37 3.91
N LYS A 60 2.02 -4.82 3.40
CA LYS A 60 1.79 -4.68 1.96
C LYS A 60 2.59 -3.49 1.42
N LYS A 61 3.13 -3.63 0.20
CA LYS A 61 3.92 -2.56 -0.44
C LYS A 61 3.13 -1.27 -0.63
N GLY A 62 1.80 -1.38 -0.82
CA GLY A 62 0.88 -0.23 -0.81
C GLY A 62 0.96 0.67 0.43
N VAL A 63 1.40 0.13 1.58
CA VAL A 63 1.55 0.86 2.85
C VAL A 63 3.02 1.13 3.17
N CYS A 64 3.91 0.16 2.93
CA CYS A 64 5.33 0.30 3.22
C CYS A 64 6.16 -0.14 2.00
N ILE A 65 6.61 0.83 1.20
CA ILE A 65 7.46 0.58 0.04
C ILE A 65 8.94 0.66 0.39
N GLN A 66 9.70 -0.28 -0.16
CA GLN A 66 11.15 -0.17 -0.17
C GLN A 66 11.60 0.57 -1.45
N MET A 67 12.08 1.80 -1.27
CA MET A 67 12.61 2.61 -2.37
C MET A 67 13.96 2.07 -2.83
N SER A 68 13.96 1.27 -3.90
CA SER A 68 15.18 0.86 -4.59
C SER A 68 14.96 0.83 -6.10
N ARG A 69 16.02 1.14 -6.88
CA ARG A 69 15.95 1.13 -8.35
C ARG A 69 15.65 -0.26 -8.92
N SER A 70 16.09 -1.31 -8.24
CA SER A 70 15.80 -2.70 -8.62
C SER A 70 14.34 -3.10 -8.39
N GLU A 71 13.65 -2.50 -7.42
CA GLU A 71 12.25 -2.79 -7.11
C GLU A 71 11.25 -1.90 -7.86
N LEU A 72 11.71 -0.96 -8.71
CA LEU A 72 10.82 0.05 -9.33
C LEU A 72 9.61 -0.57 -10.04
N ILE A 73 9.80 -1.61 -10.85
CA ILE A 73 8.69 -2.26 -11.58
C ILE A 73 7.75 -2.99 -10.63
N TYR A 74 8.28 -3.71 -9.64
CA TYR A 74 7.48 -4.40 -8.65
C TYR A 74 6.66 -3.42 -7.81
N ASN A 75 7.26 -2.29 -7.43
CA ASN A 75 6.58 -1.23 -6.71
C ASN A 75 5.47 -0.59 -7.55
N ILE A 76 5.66 -0.36 -8.85
CA ILE A 76 4.60 0.16 -9.73
C ILE A 76 3.42 -0.83 -9.80
N VAL A 77 3.68 -2.12 -10.01
CA VAL A 77 2.60 -3.12 -10.14
C VAL A 77 1.83 -3.31 -8.84
N GLU A 78 2.50 -3.21 -7.69
CA GLU A 78 1.88 -3.47 -6.39
C GLU A 78 1.21 -2.25 -5.73
N CYS A 79 1.55 -1.02 -6.16
CA CYS A 79 0.96 0.22 -5.63
C CYS A 79 -0.17 0.81 -6.49
N VAL A 80 -0.29 0.40 -7.76
CA VAL A 80 -1.33 0.87 -8.68
C VAL A 80 -2.62 0.08 -8.50
#